data_AF-O16846-F1
#
_entry.id   AF-O16846-F1
#
_cell.length_a   1.000
_cell.length_b   1.000
_cell.length_c   1.000
_cell.angle_alpha   90.00
_cell.angle_beta   90.00
_cell.angle_gamma   90.00
#
_symmetry.space_group_name_H-M   'P 1'
#
loop_
_entity.id
_entity.type
_entity.pdbx_description
1 polymer ?
#
loop_
_entity_poly.entity_id
_entity_poly.type
_entity_poly.pdbx_seq_one_letter_code
_entity_poly.pdbx_strand_id
1 'polypeptide(L)' 'MKSQMIAAVLLIAFCLCVVVTARMELQDVEDMENGFQKRRTCKDLIPVSECTDIRCRTSMKYRLNLCRKTCGSC' A
#
# COMPACT_ATOMS: atom_id res chain seq x y z
N MET A 1 29.76 -36.94 16.39
CA MET A 1 28.35 -36.96 15.90
C MET A 1 27.50 -35.81 16.46
N LYS A 2 27.56 -35.47 17.76
CA LYS A 2 26.74 -34.39 18.35
C LYS A 2 26.95 -33.02 17.70
N SER A 3 28.20 -32.62 17.41
CA SER A 3 28.49 -31.31 16.81
C SER A 3 27.97 -31.15 15.39
N GLN A 4 27.91 -32.24 14.60
CA GLN A 4 27.35 -32.20 13.24
C GLN A 4 25.83 -31.98 13.26
N MET A 5 25.13 -32.57 14.24
CA MET A 5 23.70 -32.35 14.43
C MET A 5 23.41 -30.89 14.78
N ILE A 6 24.20 -30.29 15.68
CA ILE A 6 24.04 -28.88 16.06
C ILE A 6 24.27 -27.96 14.85
N ALA A 7 25.33 -28.21 14.08
CA ALA A 7 25.61 -27.45 12.86
C ALA A 7 24.47 -27.55 11.84
N ALA A 8 23.90 -28.76 11.65
CA ALA A 8 22.77 -28.97 10.76
C ALA A 8 21.52 -28.20 11.22
N VAL A 9 21.21 -28.19 12.52
CA VAL A 9 20.08 -27.44 13.07
C VAL A 9 20.24 -25.94 12.86
N LEU A 10 21.45 -25.40 13.09
CA LEU A 10 21.73 -23.99 12.86
C LEU A 10 21.59 -23.59 11.39
N LEU A 11 22.06 -24.44 10.46
CA LEU A 11 21.89 -24.21 9.03
C LEU A 11 20.41 -24.19 8.62
N ILE A 12 19.61 -25.14 9.13
CA ILE A 12 18.17 -25.19 8.86
C ILE A 12 17.48 -23.94 9.41
N ALA A 13 17.79 -23.54 10.64
CA ALA A 13 17.23 -22.33 11.25
C ALA A 13 17.59 -21.06 10.46
N PHE A 14 18.84 -20.94 10.02
CA PHE A 14 19.29 -19.81 9.20
C PHE A 14 18.55 -19.76 7.85
N CYS A 15 18.41 -20.91 7.16
CA CYS A 15 17.65 -20.99 5.92
C CYS A 15 16.18 -20.58 6.11
N LEU A 16 15.53 -21.00 7.20
CA LEU A 16 14.15 -20.62 7.50
C LEU A 16 14.04 -19.11 7.77
N CYS A 17 14.98 -18.52 8.50
CA CYS A 17 15.00 -17.07 8.73
C CYS A 17 15.09 -16.30 7.40
N VAL A 18 16.03 -16.64 6.52
CA VAL A 18 16.19 -15.96 5.22
C VAL A 18 14.93 -16.07 4.36
N VAL A 19 14.28 -17.24 4.33
CA VAL A 19 13.02 -17.42 3.60
C VAL A 19 11.90 -16.55 4.17
N VAL A 20 11.78 -16.47 5.50
CA VAL A 20 10.76 -15.62 6.14
C VAL A 20 11.01 -14.15 5.87
N THR A 21 12.26 -13.67 5.97
CA THR A 21 12.60 -12.26 5.70
C THR A 21 12.30 -11.91 4.24
N ALA A 22 12.66 -12.77 3.29
CA ALA A 22 12.34 -12.55 1.87
C ALA A 22 10.83 -12.51 1.60
N ARG A 23 10.03 -13.30 2.32
CA ARG A 23 8.56 -13.27 2.22
C ARG A 23 7.95 -12.01 2.82
N MET A 24 8.54 -11.48 3.90
CA MET A 24 8.10 -10.21 4.50
C MET A 24 8.35 -9.03 3.57
N GLU A 25 9.53 -8.95 2.94
CA GLU A 25 9.83 -7.89 1.97
C GLU A 25 8.89 -7.94 0.76
N LEU A 26 8.50 -9.14 0.30
CA LEU A 26 7.52 -9.31 -0.78
C LEU A 26 6.11 -8.85 -0.36
N GLN A 27 5.67 -9.16 0.86
CA GLN A 27 4.37 -8.72 1.36
C GLN A 27 4.30 -7.19 1.53
N ASP A 28 5.34 -6.57 2.09
CA ASP A 28 5.38 -5.10 2.24
C ASP A 28 5.34 -4.38 0.88
N VAL A 29 5.97 -4.96 -0.15
CA VAL A 29 5.90 -4.41 -1.51
C VAL A 29 4.53 -4.67 -2.14
N GLU A 30 3.93 -5.85 -1.99
CA GLU A 30 2.59 -6.14 -2.50
C GLU A 30 1.51 -5.27 -1.82
N ASP A 31 1.64 -4.97 -0.51
CA ASP A 31 0.73 -4.06 0.20
C ASP A 31 0.94 -2.59 -0.21
N MET A 32 2.19 -2.17 -0.49
CA MET A 32 2.44 -0.86 -1.10
C MET A 32 1.89 -0.75 -2.52
N GLU A 33 2.06 -1.78 -3.34
CA GLU A 33 1.61 -1.77 -4.74
C GLU A 33 0.08 -1.85 -4.83
N ASN A 34 -0.57 -2.66 -3.97
CA ASN A 34 -2.03 -2.68 -3.84
C ASN A 34 -2.59 -1.38 -3.24
N GLY A 35 -1.83 -0.68 -2.40
CA GLY A 35 -2.14 0.65 -1.90
C GLY A 35 -2.18 1.71 -3.00
N PHE A 36 -1.27 1.61 -3.99
CA PHE A 36 -1.23 2.50 -5.16
C PHE A 36 -2.20 2.09 -6.28
N GLN A 37 -2.52 0.80 -6.41
CA GLN A 37 -3.39 0.26 -7.46
C GLN A 37 -4.88 0.13 -7.12
N LYS A 38 -5.35 0.60 -5.95
CA LYS A 38 -6.80 0.87 -5.79
C LYS A 38 -7.20 1.93 -6.81
N ARG A 39 -7.60 1.46 -8.02
CA ARG A 39 -8.17 2.24 -9.13
C ARG A 39 -9.20 3.16 -8.52
N ARG A 40 -8.74 4.39 -8.26
CA ARG A 40 -9.48 5.34 -7.46
C ARG A 40 -10.66 5.70 -8.36
N THR A 41 -11.84 5.14 -8.09
CA THR A 41 -13.02 5.25 -8.95
C THR A 41 -13.28 6.72 -9.21
N CYS A 42 -13.55 7.11 -10.47
CA CYS A 42 -13.80 8.51 -10.76
C CYS A 42 -15.20 8.90 -10.28
N LYS A 43 -15.28 9.30 -9.02
CA LYS A 43 -16.50 9.76 -8.38
C LYS A 43 -16.17 10.74 -7.28
N ASP A 44 -17.16 11.55 -6.95
CA ASP A 44 -17.15 12.34 -5.74
C ASP A 44 -17.59 11.44 -4.57
N LEU A 45 -16.89 11.55 -3.44
CA LEU A 45 -17.17 10.83 -2.18
C LEU A 45 -18.12 11.61 -1.26
N ILE A 46 -18.39 12.87 -1.61
CA ILE A 46 -19.33 13.76 -0.90
C ILE A 46 -20.35 14.33 -1.90
N PRO A 47 -21.46 14.92 -1.44
CA PRO A 47 -22.43 15.58 -2.31
C PRO A 47 -21.78 16.69 -3.15
N VAL A 48 -22.19 16.81 -4.41
CA VAL A 48 -21.66 17.82 -5.35
C VAL A 48 -21.84 19.26 -4.83
N SER A 49 -22.87 19.51 -4.00
CA SER A 49 -23.10 20.80 -3.34
C SER A 49 -21.95 21.23 -2.41
N GLU A 50 -21.18 20.29 -1.88
CA GLU A 50 -20.00 20.57 -1.06
C GLU A 50 -18.71 20.74 -1.88
N CYS A 51 -18.73 20.33 -3.15
CA CYS A 51 -17.62 20.41 -4.09
C CYS A 51 -17.58 21.76 -4.81
N THR A 52 -17.32 22.84 -4.07
CA THR A 52 -17.24 24.19 -4.67
C THR A 52 -15.94 24.40 -5.44
N ASP A 53 -15.96 25.28 -6.44
CA ASP A 53 -14.76 25.67 -7.21
C ASP A 53 -13.62 26.15 -6.32
N ILE A 54 -13.95 26.87 -5.25
CA ILE A 54 -12.98 27.35 -4.26
C ILE A 54 -12.27 26.16 -3.61
N ARG A 55 -13.00 25.11 -3.21
CA ARG A 55 -12.43 23.90 -2.61
C ARG A 55 -11.56 23.15 -3.61
N CYS A 56 -12.00 23.03 -4.87
CA CYS A 56 -11.22 22.40 -5.93
C CYS A 56 -9.88 23.10 -6.17
N ARG A 57 -9.84 24.44 -6.08
CA ARG A 57 -8.61 25.24 -6.29
C ARG A 57 -7.71 25.29 -5.05
N THR A 58 -8.29 25.41 -3.86
CA THR A 58 -7.54 25.69 -2.62
C THR A 58 -7.20 24.44 -1.81
N SER A 59 -7.94 23.34 -1.97
CA SER A 59 -7.78 22.14 -1.15
C SER A 59 -7.43 20.91 -1.99
N MET A 60 -6.18 20.45 -1.86
CA MET A 60 -5.73 19.19 -2.45
C MET A 60 -6.56 17.99 -1.99
N LYS A 61 -7.09 18.02 -0.75
CA LYS A 61 -7.98 16.98 -0.22
C LYS A 61 -9.28 16.89 -1.02
N TYR A 62 -9.90 18.03 -1.33
CA TYR A 62 -11.11 18.03 -2.17
C TYR A 62 -10.77 17.60 -3.59
N ARG A 63 -9.73 18.19 -4.19
CA ARG A 63 -9.33 17.90 -5.57
C ARG A 63 -8.96 16.44 -5.83
N LEU A 64 -8.12 15.84 -4.98
CA LEU A 64 -7.56 14.50 -5.24
C LEU A 64 -8.27 13.36 -4.50
N ASN A 65 -9.18 13.64 -3.57
CA ASN A 65 -9.85 12.63 -2.76
C ASN A 65 -11.38 12.77 -2.79
N LEU A 66 -11.93 13.88 -2.28
CA LEU A 66 -13.37 13.98 -2.03
C LEU A 66 -14.21 14.32 -3.26
N CYS A 67 -13.71 15.21 -4.12
CA CYS A 67 -14.45 15.80 -5.23
C CYS A 67 -13.72 15.56 -6.56
N ARG A 68 -13.20 14.35 -6.75
CA ARG A 68 -12.28 14.07 -7.86
C ARG A 68 -12.93 14.27 -9.22
N LYS A 69 -14.21 13.91 -9.34
CA LYS A 69 -14.99 14.04 -10.57
C LYS A 69 -15.40 15.50 -10.78
N THR A 70 -15.95 16.15 -9.75
CA THR A 70 -16.35 17.56 -9.84
C THR A 70 -15.16 18.49 -10.09
N CYS A 71 -14.01 18.21 -9.48
CA CYS A 71 -12.78 19.00 -9.67
C CYS A 71 -11.96 18.59 -10.91
N GLY A 72 -12.39 17.61 -11.72
CA GLY A 72 -11.70 17.18 -12.95
C GLY A 72 -10.31 16.57 -12.75
N SER A 73 -10.07 15.96 -11.58
CA SER A 73 -8.79 15.26 -11.27
C SER A 73 -8.82 13.79 -11.66
N CYS A 74 -10.01 13.30 -11.93
CA CYS A 74 -10.33 12.24 -12.85
C CYS A 74 -11.47 12.79 -13.73
#